data_AF-A0A534S273-F1
#
_entry.id   AF-A0A534S273-F1
#
_cell.length_a   1.000
_cell.length_b   1.000
_cell.length_c   1.000
_cell.angle_alpha   90.00
_cell.angle_beta   90.00
_cell.angle_gamma   90.00
#
_symmetry.space_group_name_H-M   'P 1'
#
loop_
_entity.id
_entity.type
_entity.pdbx_description
1 polymer ?
#
loop_
_entity_poly.entity_id
_entity_poly.type
_entity_poly.pdbx_seq_one_letter_code
_entity_poly.pdbx_strand_id
1 'polypeptide(L)' 'MRTVYVSEFPAIQHRHGNGEIVTVRLKRLAGNLRATCAGCETEFVYRKPTPSRTPHYKSPLLPPVKGNWDTDDDNH' A
#
# COMPACT_ATOMS: atom_id res chain seq x y z
N MET A 1 -6.14 -10.90 18.89
CA MET A 1 -6.37 -10.58 17.46
C MET A 1 -6.46 -9.07 17.26
N ARG A 2 -5.59 -8.49 16.43
CA ARG A 2 -5.58 -7.04 16.10
C ARG A 2 -5.65 -6.89 14.58
N THR A 3 -6.48 -5.99 14.09
CA THR A 3 -6.54 -5.65 12.67
C THR A 3 -5.86 -4.30 12.44
N VAL A 4 -4.99 -4.23 11.44
CA VAL A 4 -4.23 -3.03 11.07
C VAL A 4 -4.52 -2.70 9.61
N TYR A 5 -4.91 -1.44 9.37
CA TYR A 5 -5.13 -0.93 8.02
C TYR A 5 -3.83 -0.36 7.47
N VAL A 6 -3.47 -0.77 6.26
CA VAL A 6 -2.20 -0.42 5.62
C VAL A 6 -2.42 0.05 4.19
N SER A 7 -1.56 0.95 3.73
CA SER A 7 -1.55 1.46 2.36
C SER A 7 -0.38 0.92 1.53
N GLU A 8 0.54 0.18 2.14
CA GLU A 8 1.67 -0.46 1.48
C GLU A 8 1.23 -1.73 0.75
N PHE A 9 1.57 -1.83 -0.53
CA PHE A 9 1.25 -2.95 -1.42
C PHE A 9 2.46 -3.23 -2.32
N PRO A 10 2.80 -4.50 -2.62
CA PRO A 10 2.11 -5.75 -2.27
C PRO A 10 2.58 -6.41 -0.95
N ALA A 11 3.60 -5.86 -0.30
CA ALA A 11 4.16 -6.42 0.93
C ALA A 11 4.35 -5.33 1.99
N ILE A 12 4.23 -5.70 3.26
CA ILE A 12 4.36 -4.82 4.42
C ILE A 12 5.47 -5.38 5.31
N GLN A 13 6.32 -4.50 5.82
CA GLN A 13 7.25 -4.86 6.88
C GLN A 13 6.57 -4.76 8.23
N HIS A 14 6.43 -5.89 8.92
CA HIS A 14 5.86 -5.95 10.25
C HIS A 14 6.95 -6.26 11.28
N ARG A 15 7.07 -5.39 12.28
CA ARG A 15 7.95 -5.62 13.43
C ARG A 15 7.16 -6.29 14.57
N HIS A 16 7.63 -7.46 14.97
CA HIS A 16 7.11 -8.19 16.13
C HIS A 16 7.56 -7.55 17.45
N GLY A 17 6.86 -7.89 18.55
CA GLY A 17 7.22 -7.42 19.90
C GLY A 17 8.59 -7.90 20.39
N ASN A 18 9.11 -9.00 19.83
CA ASN A 18 10.46 -9.50 20.07
C ASN A 18 11.56 -8.76 19.29
N GLY A 19 11.17 -7.79 18.44
CA GLY A 19 12.09 -6.99 17.64
C GLY A 19 12.36 -7.54 16.23
N GLU A 20 11.90 -8.75 15.88
CA GLU A 20 12.07 -9.33 14.55
C GLU A 20 11.21 -8.60 13.51
N ILE A 21 11.76 -8.40 12.31
CA ILE A 21 11.05 -7.80 11.18
C ILE A 21 10.72 -8.90 10.18
N VAL A 22 9.43 -9.13 9.96
CA VAL A 22 8.93 -10.07 8.96
C VAL A 22 8.27 -9.33 7.82
N THR A 23 8.37 -9.91 6.63
CA THR A 23 7.66 -9.37 5.46
C THR A 23 6.36 -10.12 5.28
N VAL A 24 5.24 -9.42 5.41
CA VAL A 24 3.89 -9.97 5.23
C VAL A 24 3.41 -9.58 3.83
N ARG A 25 3.15 -10.57 2.96
CA ARG A 25 2.61 -10.35 1.62
C ARG A 25 1.09 -10.36 1.63
N LEU A 26 0.50 -9.27 1.17
CA LEU A 26 -0.95 -9.15 1.00
C LEU A 26 -1.42 -10.07 -0.12
N LYS A 27 -2.49 -10.82 0.14
CA LYS A 27 -3.16 -11.69 -0.84
C LYS A 27 -4.58 -11.19 -1.06
N ARG A 28 -5.09 -11.35 -2.28
CA ARG A 28 -6.49 -11.03 -2.59
C ARG A 28 -7.37 -12.17 -2.07
N LEU A 29 -8.19 -11.87 -1.06
CA LEU A 29 -9.12 -12.79 -0.41
C LEU A 29 -10.52 -12.16 -0.42
N ALA A 30 -11.50 -12.86 -1.01
CA ALA A 30 -12.91 -12.43 -1.07
C ALA A 30 -13.11 -10.96 -1.52
N GLY A 31 -12.34 -10.52 -2.52
CA GLY A 31 -12.40 -9.16 -3.06
C GLY A 31 -11.60 -8.09 -2.30
N ASN A 32 -11.02 -8.44 -1.14
CA ASN A 32 -10.19 -7.55 -0.34
C ASN A 32 -8.73 -8.02 -0.30
N LEU A 33 -7.79 -7.09 -0.21
CA LEU A 33 -6.37 -7.39 -0.04
C LEU A 33 -6.06 -7.52 1.45
N ARG A 34 -5.70 -8.72 1.88
CA ARG A 34 -5.50 -9.06 3.30
C ARG A 34 -4.32 -9.99 3.50
N ALA A 35 -3.71 -9.95 4.67
CA ALA A 35 -2.74 -10.95 5.10
C ALA A 35 -2.71 -11.07 6.62
N THR A 36 -2.41 -12.27 7.10
CA THR A 36 -2.24 -12.53 8.53
C THR A 36 -0.80 -12.83 8.80
N CYS A 37 -0.22 -12.18 9.80
CA CYS A 37 1.12 -12.51 10.26
C CYS A 37 1.09 -13.78 11.13
N ALA A 38 1.89 -14.78 10.79
CA ALA A 38 1.93 -16.07 11.48
C ALA A 38 2.45 -15.99 12.93
N GLY A 39 3.31 -15.01 13.25
CA GLY A 39 3.94 -14.92 14.58
C GLY A 39 3.16 -14.09 15.61
N CYS A 40 2.16 -13.31 15.19
CA CYS A 40 1.41 -12.42 16.10
C CYS A 40 -0.09 -12.36 15.82
N GLU A 41 -0.58 -13.14 14.84
CA GLU A 41 -1.99 -13.22 14.46
C GLU A 41 -2.62 -11.85 14.16
N THR A 42 -1.80 -10.88 13.75
CA THR A 42 -2.26 -9.56 13.33
C THR A 42 -2.74 -9.65 11.90
N GLU A 43 -3.97 -9.21 11.66
CA GLU A 43 -4.56 -9.13 10.33
C GLU A 43 -4.24 -7.76 9.72
N PHE A 44 -3.59 -7.76 8.56
CA PHE A 44 -3.31 -6.58 7.76
C PHE A 44 -4.33 -6.50 6.64
N VAL A 45 -5.06 -5.40 6.59
CA VAL A 45 -6.06 -5.14 5.55
C VAL A 45 -5.60 -3.94 4.75
N TYR A 46 -5.40 -4.14 3.45
CA TYR A 46 -5.09 -3.06 2.55
C TYR A 46 -6.28 -2.11 2.43
N ARG A 47 -6.00 -0.82 2.64
CA ARG A 47 -6.94 0.25 2.37
C ARG A 47 -6.28 1.20 1.38
N LYS A 48 -6.90 1.34 0.21
CA LYS A 48 -6.46 2.34 -0.78
C LYS A 48 -6.47 3.71 -0.11
N PRO A 49 -5.33 4.43 -0.07
CA PRO A 49 -5.30 5.75 0.55
C PRO A 49 -6.25 6.69 -0.20
N THR A 50 -7.00 7.49 0.54
CA THR A 50 -7.87 8.51 -0.06
C THR A 50 -6.98 9.53 -0.79
N PRO A 51 -7.22 9.82 -2.07
CA PRO A 51 -6.44 10.82 -2.79
C PRO A 51 -6.54 12.17 -2.06
N SER A 52 -5.43 12.91 -2.00
CA SER A 52 -5.41 14.22 -1.35
C SER A 52 -6.40 15.16 -2.03
N ARG A 53 -7.27 15.80 -1.24
CA ARG A 53 -8.21 16.81 -1.75
C ARG A 53 -7.53 18.14 -2.10
N THR A 54 -6.28 18.31 -1.68
CA THR A 54 -5.48 19.50 -1.99
C THR A 54 -5.10 19.48 -3.47
N PRO A 55 -5.51 20.49 -4.26
CA PRO A 55 -5.07 20.61 -5.64
C PRO A 55 -3.58 20.94 -5.65
N HIS A 56 -2.76 20.03 -6.17
CA HIS A 56 -1.35 20.30 -6.42
C HIS A 56 -1.24 21.17 -7.67
N TYR A 57 -0.94 22.45 -7.50
CA TYR A 57 -0.67 23.33 -8.63
C TYR A 57 0.71 23.01 -9.18
N LYS A 58 0.80 22.68 -10.48
CA LYS A 58 2.10 22.46 -11.14
C LYS A 58 2.88 23.77 -11.07
N SER A 59 4.00 23.79 -10.36
CA SER A 59 4.84 24.99 -10.28
C SER A 59 5.36 25.34 -11.67
N PRO A 60 5.24 26.60 -12.14
CA PRO A 60 5.79 27.04 -13.42
C PRO A 60 7.33 26.95 -13.50
N LEU A 61 7.99 26.82 -12.34
CA LEU A 61 9.45 26.75 -12.21
C LEU A 61 9.98 25.31 -12.22
N LEU A 62 9.10 24.31 -12.17
CA LEU A 62 9.52 22.93 -12.37
C LEU A 62 9.63 22.70 -13.88
N PRO A 63 10.77 22.20 -14.40
CA PRO A 63 10.83 21.76 -15.78
C PRO A 63 9.70 20.75 -16.01
N PRO A 64 9.11 20.67 -17.21
CA PRO A 64 8.17 19.63 -17.55
C PRO A 64 8.92 18.30 -17.51
N VAL A 65 9.00 17.70 -16.32
CA VAL A 65 9.48 16.34 -16.16
C VAL A 65 8.45 15.52 -16.91
N LYS A 66 8.84 15.04 -18.09
CA LYS A 66 8.15 14.02 -18.86
C LYS A 66 8.30 12.73 -18.04
N GLY A 67 7.60 12.71 -16.90
CA GLY A 67 7.55 11.60 -15.98
C GLY A 67 6.79 10.52 -16.71
N ASN A 68 7.51 9.45 -17.00
CA ASN A 68 7.02 8.18 -17.50
C ASN A 68 6.14 7.55 -16.40
N TRP A 69 5.02 8.21 -16.06
CA TRP A 69 3.93 7.55 -15.37
C TRP A 69 3.35 6.63 -16.41
N ASP A 70 3.74 5.36 -16.35
CA ASP A 70 3.09 4.26 -17.05
C ASP A 70 1.59 4.47 -16.93
N THR A 71 1.03 4.98 -18.02
CA THR A 71 -0.37 4.84 -18.35
C THR A 71 -0.46 3.39 -18.78
N ASP A 72 -0.46 2.49 -17.79
CA ASP A 72 -0.75 1.08 -18.02
C ASP A 72 -2.21 1.01 -18.44
N ASP A 73 -2.34 1.05 -19.76
CA ASP A 73 -3.16 0.18 -20.57
C ASP A 73 -4.66 0.15 -20.27
N ASP A 74 -5.38 0.86 -21.13
CA ASP A 74 -6.73 0.50 -21.56
C ASP A 74 -6.65 -0.83 -22.34
N ASN A 75 -7.22 -1.94 -21.81
CA ASN A 75 -7.95 -2.88 -22.67
C ASN A 75 -8.73 -4.02 -21.97
N HIS A 76 -9.94 -4.22 -22.52
CA HIS A 76 -10.93 -5.30 -22.37
C HIS A 76 -12.01 -5.18 -21.27
#